data_AF-A0A3M7D9W2-F1
#
_entry.id   AF-A0A3M7D9W2-F1
#
_cell.length_a   1.000
_cell.length_b   1.000
_cell.length_c   1.000
_cell.angle_alpha   90.00
_cell.angle_beta   90.00
_cell.angle_gamma   90.00
#
_symmetry.space_group_name_H-M   'P 1'
#
loop_
_entity.id
_entity.type
_entity.pdbx_description
1 polymer ?
#
loop_
_entity_poly.entity_id
_entity_poly.type
_entity_poly.pdbx_seq_one_letter_code
_entity_poly.pdbx_strand_id
1 'polypeptide(L)'
;MPLMRIPYTAPLPSPTIIPASASTIPGAVAALDDFLNTPVRSAPGNGKTVILSGAGISVASGLADYRGSAGTYTLNKTYRPIYFHEFCASHEARKRYWARSFLGWTNLHRSRPNKGHEAVGSLGKLGKLSSVITQNVDSFHPKAHPDLRTLELHGYLRSTVCLSCRTEYSRDDFQRDLSALNPEWAAFLAEMVESGALTTENPEERRRKGLKTNPDGDVDVPGVQYSTFRYPPCPKCLANPPKGTKVEQDAEGAWTPDSTAGILKPAVIMFGESISNPVKLAVESAIDEASRMLVLGSSLATYSAWRLVKRAKEQGMPVGIVNLGGVRGEEQFFQDVPANGLGREGVRTALSLEQFLPYLVERMRETSATPPLRNENFQPAPWAWR
;
A
#
# COMPACT_ATOMS: atom_id res chain seq x y z
N MET A 1 23.39 -6.26 19.78
CA MET A 1 22.67 -5.27 18.93
C MET A 1 21.29 -5.06 19.52
N PRO A 2 20.80 -3.82 19.66
CA PRO A 2 19.43 -3.61 20.11
C PRO A 2 18.45 -4.30 19.15
N LEU A 3 17.49 -5.05 19.71
CA LEU A 3 16.45 -5.70 18.93
C LEU A 3 15.73 -4.63 18.10
N MET A 4 15.71 -4.79 16.78
CA MET A 4 14.87 -3.95 15.91
C MET A 4 13.44 -4.01 16.42
N ARG A 5 12.82 -2.84 16.64
CA ARG A 5 11.41 -2.73 17.06
C ARG A 5 10.59 -2.21 15.89
N ILE A 6 9.35 -2.68 15.79
CA ILE A 6 8.37 -2.06 14.90
C ILE A 6 8.04 -0.67 15.45
N PRO A 7 8.28 0.40 14.68
CA PRO A 7 8.04 1.74 15.17
C PRO A 7 6.54 2.10 15.13
N TYR A 8 6.11 2.97 16.04
CA TYR A 8 4.76 3.53 16.11
C TYR A 8 3.64 2.47 16.12
N THR A 9 3.68 1.54 17.09
CA THR A 9 2.60 0.55 17.32
C THR A 9 1.49 1.08 18.22
N ALA A 10 1.72 2.19 18.93
CA ALA A 10 0.70 2.93 19.67
C ALA A 10 -0.10 3.85 18.74
N PRO A 11 -1.34 4.24 19.12
CA PRO A 11 -2.12 5.23 18.38
C PRO A 11 -1.33 6.53 18.17
N LEU A 12 -1.46 7.10 16.96
CA LEU A 12 -0.94 8.42 16.64
C LEU A 12 -1.90 9.51 17.13
N PRO A 13 -1.43 10.76 17.32
CA PRO A 13 -2.30 11.89 17.67
C PRO A 13 -3.47 12.05 16.70
N SER A 14 -4.58 12.60 17.18
CA SER A 14 -5.75 12.89 16.37
C SER A 14 -5.39 13.84 15.21
N PRO A 15 -6.02 13.69 14.03
CA PRO A 15 -5.69 14.49 12.86
C PRO A 15 -6.11 15.94 13.01
N THR A 16 -5.24 16.86 12.57
CA THR A 16 -5.57 18.30 12.47
C THR A 16 -6.22 18.58 11.12
N ILE A 17 -7.48 18.99 11.07
CA ILE A 17 -8.18 19.23 9.81
C ILE A 17 -7.84 20.61 9.22
N ILE A 18 -7.37 20.64 7.97
CA ILE A 18 -6.89 21.85 7.29
C ILE A 18 -7.36 21.88 5.83
N PRO A 19 -8.02 22.96 5.37
CA PRO A 19 -8.66 23.97 6.20
C PRO A 19 -9.79 23.37 7.04
N ALA A 20 -10.31 24.09 8.04
CA ALA A 20 -11.38 23.58 8.92
C ALA A 20 -12.62 23.07 8.15
N SER A 21 -12.93 23.65 6.99
CA SER A 21 -14.02 23.23 6.10
C SER A 21 -13.83 21.81 5.55
N ALA A 22 -12.58 21.31 5.48
CA ALA A 22 -12.24 19.97 5.01
C ALA A 22 -12.63 18.85 6.00
N SER A 23 -13.38 19.18 7.06
CA SER A 23 -14.04 18.22 7.95
C SER A 23 -15.30 17.60 7.33
N THR A 24 -15.82 18.20 6.25
CA THR A 24 -17.00 17.75 5.51
C THR A 24 -16.62 17.33 4.10
N ILE A 25 -17.41 16.46 3.47
CA ILE A 25 -17.16 16.05 2.07
C ILE A 25 -17.13 17.27 1.12
N PRO A 26 -18.12 18.19 1.13
CA PRO A 26 -18.09 19.34 0.21
C PRO A 26 -16.87 20.25 0.42
N GLY A 27 -16.50 20.53 1.67
CA GLY A 27 -15.36 21.38 1.98
C GLY A 27 -14.02 20.71 1.63
N ALA A 28 -13.88 19.40 1.86
CA ALA A 28 -12.70 18.66 1.46
C ALA A 28 -12.57 18.58 -0.08
N VAL A 29 -13.70 18.44 -0.78
CA VAL A 29 -13.74 18.42 -2.25
C VAL A 29 -13.28 19.78 -2.77
N ALA A 30 -13.82 20.88 -2.24
CA ALA A 30 -13.43 22.23 -2.63
C ALA A 30 -11.93 22.48 -2.37
N ALA A 31 -11.44 22.11 -1.18
CA ALA A 31 -10.03 22.31 -0.83
C ALA A 31 -9.08 21.50 -1.72
N LEU A 32 -9.39 20.23 -2.03
CA LEU A 32 -8.56 19.40 -2.90
C LEU A 32 -8.67 19.77 -4.38
N ASP A 33 -9.82 20.28 -4.82
CA ASP A 33 -9.98 20.85 -6.16
C ASP A 33 -9.06 22.08 -6.33
N ASP A 34 -9.07 23.00 -5.36
CA ASP A 34 -8.15 24.16 -5.34
C ASP A 34 -6.69 23.71 -5.27
N PHE A 35 -6.35 22.76 -4.38
CA PHE A 35 -5.00 22.21 -4.23
C PHE A 35 -4.46 21.66 -5.56
N LEU A 36 -5.24 20.83 -6.25
CA LEU A 36 -4.80 20.15 -7.47
C LEU A 36 -4.78 21.06 -8.70
N ASN A 37 -5.51 22.18 -8.69
CA ASN A 37 -5.57 23.12 -9.81
C ASN A 37 -4.67 24.35 -9.65
N THR A 38 -4.33 24.76 -8.42
CA THR A 38 -3.57 25.99 -8.17
C THR A 38 -2.15 25.90 -8.71
N PRO A 39 -1.71 26.71 -9.68
CA PRO A 39 -0.34 26.67 -10.20
C PRO A 39 0.71 26.90 -9.11
N VAL A 40 1.72 26.03 -9.03
CA VAL A 40 2.82 26.18 -8.05
C VAL A 40 3.96 26.92 -8.73
N ARG A 41 4.09 28.23 -8.46
CA ARG A 41 5.07 29.11 -9.13
C ARG A 41 6.53 28.78 -8.80
N SER A 42 6.80 28.13 -7.66
CA SER A 42 8.13 27.89 -7.12
C SER A 42 8.58 26.42 -7.20
N ALA A 43 7.77 25.50 -7.74
CA ALA A 43 8.13 24.10 -7.79
C ALA A 43 8.81 23.74 -9.12
N PRO A 44 9.92 22.98 -9.10
CA PRO A 44 10.68 22.61 -10.31
C PRO A 44 9.94 21.61 -11.23
N GLY A 45 8.81 21.05 -10.78
CA GLY A 45 8.08 19.99 -11.47
C GLY A 45 7.15 20.42 -12.60
N ASN A 46 6.53 19.43 -13.24
CA ASN A 46 5.67 19.57 -14.43
C ASN A 46 4.25 20.09 -14.15
N GLY A 47 4.00 20.69 -12.99
CA GLY A 47 2.69 21.17 -12.57
C GLY A 47 1.74 20.08 -12.06
N LYS A 48 2.12 18.80 -12.09
CA LYS A 48 1.29 17.67 -11.64
C LYS A 48 1.60 17.22 -10.22
N THR A 49 0.72 16.38 -9.69
CA THR A 49 0.80 15.85 -8.33
C THR A 49 1.32 14.42 -8.33
N VAL A 50 2.26 14.11 -7.43
CA VAL A 50 2.63 12.71 -7.12
C VAL A 50 1.79 12.20 -5.96
N ILE A 51 1.27 10.97 -6.08
CA ILE A 51 0.54 10.31 -5.00
C ILE A 51 1.51 9.49 -4.15
N LEU A 52 1.32 9.51 -2.83
CA LEU A 52 1.88 8.49 -1.93
C LEU A 52 0.74 7.75 -1.24
N SER A 53 0.55 6.47 -1.55
CA SER A 53 -0.49 5.66 -0.91
C SER A 53 0.04 4.69 0.15
N GLY A 54 -0.82 4.35 1.10
CA GLY A 54 -0.60 3.31 2.09
C GLY A 54 -1.83 2.43 2.28
N ALA A 55 -1.79 1.52 3.26
CA ALA A 55 -2.77 0.44 3.41
C ALA A 55 -4.22 0.94 3.56
N GLY A 56 -4.42 2.16 4.06
CA GLY A 56 -5.73 2.77 4.24
C GLY A 56 -6.54 2.87 2.94
N ILE A 57 -5.92 3.03 1.77
CA ILE A 57 -6.64 3.08 0.48
C ILE A 57 -7.25 1.72 0.10
N SER A 58 -6.69 0.62 0.60
CA SER A 58 -7.10 -0.76 0.30
C SER A 58 -8.07 -1.36 1.32
N VAL A 59 -8.44 -0.60 2.37
CA VAL A 59 -9.38 -1.07 3.40
C VAL A 59 -10.75 -1.43 2.81
N ALA A 60 -11.32 -0.56 1.98
CA ALA A 60 -12.58 -0.82 1.30
C ALA A 60 -12.50 -1.95 0.23
N SER A 61 -11.29 -2.47 -0.03
CA SER A 61 -11.08 -3.66 -0.86
C SER A 61 -11.12 -4.98 -0.06
N GLY A 62 -11.40 -4.91 1.24
CA GLY A 62 -11.40 -6.06 2.17
C GLY A 62 -10.03 -6.41 2.74
N LEU A 63 -9.03 -5.53 2.60
CA LEU A 63 -7.69 -5.74 3.16
C LEU A 63 -7.55 -4.98 4.49
N ALA A 64 -7.05 -5.64 5.53
CA ALA A 64 -6.76 -4.96 6.80
C ALA A 64 -5.62 -3.95 6.65
N ASP A 65 -5.75 -2.80 7.29
CA ASP A 65 -4.62 -1.92 7.53
C ASP A 65 -3.81 -2.38 8.77
N TYR A 66 -2.73 -1.66 9.07
CA TYR A 66 -1.89 -1.97 10.22
C TYR A 66 -2.24 -1.21 11.50
N ARG A 67 -2.79 0.00 11.39
CA ARG A 67 -2.80 1.01 12.48
C ARG A 67 -4.12 1.74 12.67
N GLY A 68 -5.11 1.49 11.83
CA GLY A 68 -6.47 2.01 12.02
C GLY A 68 -7.13 1.40 13.25
N SER A 69 -8.36 1.82 13.53
CA SER A 69 -9.16 1.29 14.65
C SER A 69 -9.34 -0.24 14.58
N ALA A 70 -9.48 -0.77 13.36
CA ALA A 70 -9.52 -2.20 13.07
C ALA A 70 -8.18 -2.75 12.53
N GLY A 71 -7.08 -2.02 12.70
CA GLY A 71 -5.78 -2.39 12.16
C GLY A 71 -5.08 -3.50 12.93
N THR A 72 -4.14 -4.19 12.26
CA THR A 72 -3.45 -5.37 12.82
C THR A 72 -2.79 -5.09 14.18
N TYR A 73 -2.05 -3.98 14.34
CA TYR A 73 -1.40 -3.64 15.61
C TYR A 73 -2.38 -3.10 16.67
N THR A 74 -3.60 -2.74 16.27
CA THR A 74 -4.66 -2.32 17.19
C THR A 74 -5.35 -3.54 17.77
N LEU A 75 -5.73 -4.49 16.91
CA LEU A 75 -6.44 -5.72 17.29
C LEU A 75 -5.52 -6.77 17.90
N ASN A 76 -4.25 -6.83 17.48
CA ASN A 76 -3.29 -7.81 17.98
C ASN A 76 -2.01 -7.10 18.45
N LYS A 77 -1.94 -6.80 19.75
CA LYS A 77 -0.81 -6.09 20.39
C LYS A 77 0.48 -6.91 20.44
N THR A 78 0.39 -8.23 20.36
CA THR A 78 1.55 -9.13 20.32
C THR A 78 1.99 -9.46 18.89
N TYR A 79 1.24 -9.02 17.88
CA TYR A 79 1.58 -9.26 16.48
C TYR A 79 2.96 -8.66 16.15
N ARG A 80 3.82 -9.54 15.64
CA ARG A 80 5.14 -9.18 15.17
C ARG A 80 5.33 -9.74 13.74
N PRO A 81 5.62 -8.89 12.75
CA PRO A 81 6.00 -9.39 11.42
C PRO A 81 7.38 -10.05 11.49
N ILE A 82 7.62 -11.03 10.62
CA ILE A 82 8.96 -11.63 10.48
C ILE A 82 9.97 -10.57 10.00
N TYR A 83 11.17 -10.58 10.57
CA TYR A 83 12.27 -9.75 10.08
C TYR A 83 13.06 -10.44 8.98
N PHE A 84 13.64 -9.65 8.08
CA PHE A 84 14.38 -10.17 6.93
C PHE A 84 15.50 -11.14 7.33
N HIS A 85 16.28 -10.80 8.37
CA HIS A 85 17.35 -11.67 8.84
C HIS A 85 16.83 -12.99 9.42
N GLU A 86 15.67 -12.99 10.08
CA GLU A 86 15.04 -14.21 10.60
C GLU A 86 14.58 -15.12 9.47
N PHE A 87 13.95 -14.54 8.45
CA PHE A 87 13.53 -15.28 7.25
C PHE A 87 14.73 -15.91 6.55
N CYS A 88 15.83 -15.16 6.39
CA CYS A 88 17.05 -15.67 5.77
C CYS A 88 17.72 -16.77 6.60
N ALA A 89 17.83 -16.58 7.91
CA ALA A 89 18.63 -17.45 8.77
C ALA A 89 17.93 -18.74 9.22
N SER A 90 16.59 -18.76 9.29
CA SER A 90 15.87 -19.88 9.94
C SER A 90 14.90 -20.57 8.99
N HIS A 91 15.12 -21.87 8.75
CA HIS A 91 14.20 -22.74 8.01
C HIS A 91 12.82 -22.77 8.68
N GLU A 92 12.76 -22.95 10.00
CA GLU A 92 11.51 -22.97 10.76
C GLU A 92 10.73 -21.64 10.67
N ALA A 93 11.44 -20.51 10.69
CA ALA A 93 10.80 -19.20 10.51
C ALA A 93 10.18 -19.07 9.10
N ARG A 94 10.83 -19.63 8.07
CA ARG A 94 10.27 -19.67 6.71
C ARG A 94 9.04 -20.58 6.60
N LYS A 95 9.05 -21.76 7.22
CA LYS A 95 7.88 -22.66 7.28
C LYS A 95 6.69 -21.94 7.88
N ARG A 96 6.89 -21.31 9.04
CA ARG A 96 5.84 -20.54 9.71
C ARG A 96 5.35 -19.37 8.87
N TYR A 97 6.25 -18.62 8.25
CA TYR A 97 5.87 -17.52 7.35
C TYR A 97 5.01 -18.01 6.18
N TRP A 98 5.46 -19.06 5.48
CA TRP A 98 4.77 -19.57 4.30
C TRP A 98 3.44 -20.22 4.63
N ALA A 99 3.31 -20.91 5.78
CA ALA A 99 2.03 -21.42 6.28
C ALA A 99 0.99 -20.29 6.48
N ARG A 100 1.39 -19.20 7.13
CA ARG A 100 0.51 -18.02 7.31
C ARG A 100 0.18 -17.35 5.99
N SER A 101 1.19 -17.19 5.13
CA SER A 101 1.03 -16.61 3.80
C SER A 101 0.12 -17.44 2.90
N PHE A 102 0.16 -18.77 3.02
CA PHE A 102 -0.67 -19.69 2.26
C PHE A 102 -2.15 -19.44 2.49
N LEU A 103 -2.55 -19.26 3.76
CA LEU A 103 -3.93 -18.93 4.13
C LEU A 103 -4.27 -17.47 3.77
N GLY A 104 -3.38 -16.53 4.06
CA GLY A 104 -3.60 -15.11 3.82
C GLY A 104 -3.66 -14.69 2.35
N TRP A 105 -2.97 -15.42 1.46
CA TRP A 105 -2.93 -15.14 0.02
C TRP A 105 -4.32 -15.17 -0.61
N THR A 106 -5.18 -16.08 -0.17
CA THR A 106 -6.53 -16.26 -0.70
C THR A 106 -7.38 -15.00 -0.59
N ASN A 107 -7.29 -14.27 0.53
CA ASN A 107 -8.04 -13.01 0.70
C ASN A 107 -7.55 -11.96 -0.32
N LEU A 108 -6.24 -11.73 -0.37
CA LEU A 108 -5.65 -10.77 -1.32
C LEU A 108 -5.94 -11.11 -2.78
N HIS A 109 -5.85 -12.39 -3.15
CA HIS A 109 -6.08 -12.85 -4.51
C HIS A 109 -7.54 -12.61 -4.98
N ARG A 110 -8.51 -12.70 -4.05
CA ARG A 110 -9.94 -12.44 -4.29
C ARG A 110 -10.27 -10.95 -4.27
N SER A 111 -9.56 -10.15 -3.50
CA SER A 111 -9.75 -8.70 -3.45
C SER A 111 -9.47 -8.02 -4.80
N ARG A 112 -10.10 -6.87 -5.00
CA ARG A 112 -10.02 -6.05 -6.22
C ARG A 112 -9.86 -4.58 -5.85
N PRO A 113 -9.32 -3.75 -6.76
CA PRO A 113 -9.30 -2.30 -6.55
C PRO A 113 -10.72 -1.78 -6.26
N ASN A 114 -10.80 -0.77 -5.38
CA ASN A 114 -12.06 -0.13 -4.98
C ASN A 114 -12.23 1.25 -5.63
N LYS A 115 -13.35 1.94 -5.34
CA LYS A 115 -13.65 3.29 -5.84
C LYS A 115 -12.56 4.33 -5.58
N GLY A 116 -11.79 4.21 -4.48
CA GLY A 116 -10.65 5.08 -4.21
C GLY A 116 -9.52 4.91 -5.23
N HIS A 117 -9.23 3.66 -5.63
CA HIS A 117 -8.24 3.37 -6.66
C HIS A 117 -8.71 3.85 -8.04
N GLU A 118 -9.98 3.62 -8.36
CA GLU A 118 -10.61 4.07 -9.61
C GLU A 118 -10.61 5.61 -9.72
N ALA A 119 -10.85 6.30 -8.61
CA ALA A 119 -10.80 7.76 -8.56
C ALA A 119 -9.38 8.28 -8.79
N VAL A 120 -8.34 7.65 -8.22
CA VAL A 120 -6.94 7.97 -8.53
C VAL A 120 -6.66 7.80 -10.03
N GLY A 121 -7.13 6.71 -10.64
CA GLY A 121 -7.00 6.51 -12.09
C GLY A 121 -7.69 7.61 -12.90
N SER A 122 -8.87 8.04 -12.46
CA SER A 122 -9.62 9.12 -13.10
C SER A 122 -8.90 10.47 -12.98
N LEU A 123 -8.32 10.80 -11.83
CA LEU A 123 -7.47 11.98 -11.65
C LEU A 123 -6.23 11.95 -12.56
N GLY A 124 -5.66 10.76 -12.77
CA GLY A 124 -4.58 10.54 -13.74
C GLY A 124 -5.01 10.87 -15.17
N LYS A 125 -6.18 10.38 -15.60
CA LYS A 125 -6.76 10.67 -16.92
C LYS A 125 -7.11 12.15 -17.11
N LEU A 126 -7.44 12.86 -16.04
CA LEU A 126 -7.64 14.32 -16.03
C LEU A 126 -6.31 15.11 -16.07
N GLY A 127 -5.16 14.44 -16.18
CA GLY A 127 -3.85 15.06 -16.26
C GLY A 127 -3.33 15.64 -14.93
N LYS A 128 -4.02 15.39 -13.81
CA LYS A 128 -3.65 15.95 -12.50
C LYS A 128 -2.50 15.22 -11.82
N LEU A 129 -2.28 13.96 -12.18
CA LEU A 129 -1.28 13.11 -11.54
C LEU A 129 -0.09 12.83 -12.46
N SER A 130 1.13 12.85 -11.90
CA SER A 130 2.35 12.42 -12.60
C SER A 130 2.60 10.92 -12.42
N SER A 131 2.40 10.42 -11.20
CA SER A 131 2.68 9.04 -10.81
C SER A 131 2.07 8.69 -9.46
N VAL A 132 2.07 7.40 -9.13
CA VAL A 132 1.72 6.88 -7.81
C VAL A 132 2.93 6.17 -7.21
N ILE A 133 3.35 6.60 -6.03
CA ILE A 133 4.24 5.84 -5.16
C ILE A 133 3.36 5.10 -4.16
N THR A 134 3.47 3.79 -4.04
CA THR A 134 2.67 3.01 -3.09
C THR A 134 3.53 2.21 -2.12
N GLN A 135 3.15 2.23 -0.84
CA GLN A 135 3.66 1.30 0.17
C GLN A 135 2.98 -0.06 0.09
N ASN A 136 1.84 -0.13 -0.58
CA ASN A 136 1.06 -1.36 -0.64
C ASN A 136 1.74 -2.36 -1.57
N VAL A 137 1.56 -3.64 -1.23
CA VAL A 137 2.11 -4.77 -1.98
C VAL A 137 1.01 -5.57 -2.68
N ASP A 138 -0.19 -5.00 -2.78
CA ASP A 138 -1.40 -5.61 -3.36
C ASP A 138 -1.50 -5.48 -4.89
N SER A 139 -0.72 -4.56 -5.46
CA SER A 139 -0.71 -4.21 -6.88
C SER A 139 -2.07 -3.75 -7.42
N PHE A 140 -2.91 -3.13 -6.59
CA PHE A 140 -4.20 -2.60 -7.02
C PHE A 140 -4.10 -1.36 -7.90
N HIS A 141 -3.12 -0.49 -7.65
CA HIS A 141 -2.86 0.65 -8.53
C HIS A 141 -2.58 0.25 -9.99
N PRO A 142 -1.58 -0.58 -10.30
CA PRO A 142 -1.33 -0.98 -11.70
C PRO A 142 -2.49 -1.80 -12.31
N LYS A 143 -3.31 -2.47 -11.49
CA LYS A 143 -4.54 -3.15 -11.97
C LYS A 143 -5.66 -2.15 -12.31
N ALA A 144 -5.83 -1.10 -11.52
CA ALA A 144 -6.91 -0.12 -11.68
C ALA A 144 -6.61 0.92 -12.78
N HIS A 145 -5.34 1.27 -12.98
CA HIS A 145 -4.91 2.31 -13.91
C HIS A 145 -3.52 1.99 -14.48
N PRO A 146 -3.42 1.03 -15.41
CA PRO A 146 -2.14 0.58 -15.96
C PRO A 146 -1.35 1.68 -16.67
N ASP A 147 -2.02 2.70 -17.20
CA ASP A 147 -1.39 3.82 -17.91
C ASP A 147 -0.78 4.87 -16.97
N LEU A 148 -1.10 4.83 -15.67
CA LEU A 148 -0.53 5.74 -14.68
C LEU A 148 0.70 5.09 -14.03
N ARG A 149 1.87 5.70 -14.25
CA ARG A 149 3.15 5.22 -13.70
C ARG A 149 3.04 4.95 -12.21
N THR A 150 3.19 3.68 -11.82
CA THR A 150 3.16 3.24 -10.42
C THR A 150 4.52 2.72 -9.96
N LEU A 151 4.98 3.19 -8.80
CA LEU A 151 6.22 2.81 -8.15
C LEU A 151 5.90 2.08 -6.84
N GLU A 152 6.08 0.77 -6.83
CA GLU A 152 5.81 -0.12 -5.68
C GLU A 152 7.00 -0.10 -4.70
N LEU A 153 6.98 0.84 -3.75
CA LEU A 153 8.09 1.15 -2.83
C LEU A 153 8.55 -0.06 -2.01
N HIS A 154 7.60 -0.92 -1.61
CA HIS A 154 7.85 -2.11 -0.80
C HIS A 154 7.72 -3.41 -1.60
N GLY A 155 7.80 -3.34 -2.94
CA GLY A 155 7.63 -4.49 -3.82
C GLY A 155 6.16 -4.92 -3.93
N TYR A 156 5.92 -6.21 -4.16
CA TYR A 156 4.59 -6.73 -4.46
C TYR A 156 4.44 -8.21 -4.08
N LEU A 157 3.20 -8.62 -3.79
CA LEU A 157 2.87 -9.99 -3.43
C LEU A 157 2.53 -10.87 -4.63
N ARG A 158 2.35 -10.32 -5.85
CA ARG A 158 2.08 -11.12 -7.06
C ARG A 158 3.22 -12.06 -7.47
N SER A 159 4.37 -11.95 -6.82
CA SER A 159 5.57 -12.73 -7.14
C SER A 159 6.35 -13.09 -5.88
N THR A 160 7.19 -14.10 -6.02
CA THR A 160 8.27 -14.44 -5.11
C THR A 160 9.60 -14.14 -5.80
N VAL A 161 10.67 -13.93 -5.04
CA VAL A 161 12.01 -13.66 -5.53
C VAL A 161 13.00 -14.60 -4.85
N CYS A 162 13.89 -15.22 -5.64
CA CYS A 162 14.95 -16.05 -5.09
C CYS A 162 16.02 -15.19 -4.40
N LEU A 163 16.38 -15.54 -3.17
CA LEU A 163 17.44 -14.85 -2.43
C LEU A 163 18.83 -15.04 -3.05
N SER A 164 19.03 -16.12 -3.80
CA SER A 164 20.33 -16.46 -4.40
C SER A 164 20.50 -15.87 -5.81
N CYS A 165 19.57 -16.15 -6.73
CA CYS A 165 19.71 -15.74 -8.14
C CYS A 165 18.83 -14.55 -8.55
N ARG A 166 18.03 -14.00 -7.62
CA ARG A 166 17.11 -12.87 -7.84
C ARG A 166 16.04 -13.09 -8.92
N THR A 167 15.90 -14.31 -9.42
CA THR A 167 14.84 -14.63 -10.38
C THR A 167 13.50 -14.63 -9.66
N GLU A 168 12.53 -14.02 -10.32
CA GLU A 168 11.15 -14.00 -9.85
C GLU A 168 10.41 -15.28 -10.22
N TYR A 169 9.47 -15.66 -9.37
CA TYR A 169 8.61 -16.82 -9.58
C TYR A 169 7.19 -16.45 -9.16
N SER A 170 6.23 -16.67 -10.06
CA SER A 170 4.82 -16.28 -9.90
C SER A 170 4.27 -16.73 -8.54
N ARG A 171 3.58 -15.83 -7.84
CA ARG A 171 2.96 -16.18 -6.55
C ARG A 171 1.83 -17.18 -6.71
N ASP A 172 1.15 -17.18 -7.86
CA ASP A 172 0.09 -18.14 -8.19
C ASP A 172 0.67 -19.53 -8.44
N ASP A 173 1.78 -19.62 -9.16
CA ASP A 173 2.47 -20.89 -9.42
C ASP A 173 3.04 -21.43 -8.10
N PHE A 174 3.68 -20.56 -7.31
CA PHE A 174 4.15 -20.91 -5.98
C PHE A 174 3.01 -21.33 -5.04
N GLN A 175 1.82 -20.71 -5.11
CA GLN A 175 0.66 -21.15 -4.33
C GLN A 175 0.23 -22.57 -4.70
N ARG A 176 0.26 -22.92 -6.01
CA ARG A 176 -0.06 -24.28 -6.47
C ARG A 176 0.95 -25.29 -5.95
N ASP A 177 2.24 -24.96 -5.98
CA ASP A 177 3.30 -25.80 -5.43
C ASP A 177 3.13 -25.99 -3.91
N LEU A 178 2.83 -24.91 -3.18
CA LEU A 178 2.54 -24.98 -1.74
C LEU A 178 1.32 -25.88 -1.47
N SER A 179 0.24 -25.78 -2.24
CA SER A 179 -0.93 -26.65 -2.09
C SER A 179 -0.58 -28.12 -2.34
N ALA A 180 0.20 -28.41 -3.39
CA ALA A 180 0.61 -29.77 -3.73
C ALA A 180 1.51 -30.40 -2.65
N LEU A 181 2.42 -29.61 -2.07
CA LEU A 181 3.31 -30.07 -1.00
C LEU A 181 2.62 -30.20 0.36
N ASN A 182 1.44 -29.58 0.55
CA ASN A 182 0.73 -29.50 1.83
C ASN A 182 -0.77 -29.82 1.67
N PRO A 183 -1.15 -31.06 1.31
CA PRO A 183 -2.54 -31.42 1.01
C PRO A 183 -3.51 -31.18 2.18
N GLU A 184 -3.08 -31.42 3.42
CA GLU A 184 -3.92 -31.17 4.61
C GLU A 184 -4.23 -29.67 4.81
N TRP A 185 -3.24 -28.80 4.56
CA TRP A 185 -3.45 -27.35 4.58
C TRP A 185 -4.34 -26.88 3.43
N ALA A 186 -4.20 -27.49 2.26
CA ALA A 186 -5.04 -27.18 1.11
C ALA A 186 -6.51 -27.58 1.34
N ALA A 187 -6.74 -28.75 1.93
CA ALA A 187 -8.09 -29.21 2.31
C ALA A 187 -8.72 -28.24 3.32
N PHE A 188 -8.00 -27.88 4.38
CA PHE A 188 -8.48 -26.91 5.36
C PHE A 188 -8.78 -25.54 4.73
N LEU A 189 -7.92 -25.05 3.84
CA LEU A 189 -8.16 -23.78 3.15
C LEU A 189 -9.44 -23.83 2.30
N ALA A 190 -9.72 -24.95 1.64
CA ALA A 190 -10.93 -25.14 0.86
C ALA A 190 -12.19 -25.06 1.75
N GLU A 191 -12.18 -25.72 2.92
CA GLU A 191 -13.27 -25.63 3.90
C GLU A 191 -13.50 -24.20 4.40
N MET A 192 -12.42 -23.45 4.69
CA MET A 192 -12.52 -22.06 5.15
C MET A 192 -13.03 -21.09 4.06
N VAL A 193 -12.76 -21.41 2.80
CA VAL A 193 -13.31 -20.67 1.66
C VAL A 193 -14.80 -20.95 1.51
N GLU A 194 -15.22 -22.21 1.62
CA GLU A 194 -16.61 -22.65 1.49
C GLU A 194 -17.47 -22.11 2.64
N SER A 195 -16.98 -22.15 3.87
CA SER A 195 -17.70 -21.61 5.04
C SER A 195 -17.80 -20.08 5.05
N GLY A 196 -17.05 -19.41 4.17
CA GLY A 196 -16.91 -17.95 4.16
C GLY A 196 -16.22 -17.41 5.42
N ALA A 197 -15.41 -18.22 6.10
CA ALA A 197 -14.64 -17.77 7.27
C ALA A 197 -13.62 -16.69 6.92
N LEU A 198 -13.09 -16.74 5.69
CA LEU A 198 -12.10 -15.78 5.20
C LEU A 198 -12.70 -14.45 4.71
N THR A 199 -14.04 -14.30 4.69
CA THR A 199 -14.69 -13.08 4.18
C THR A 199 -15.09 -12.08 5.26
N THR A 200 -14.89 -12.42 6.53
CA THR A 200 -15.19 -11.56 7.67
C THR A 200 -13.92 -11.33 8.48
N GLU A 201 -13.75 -10.14 9.03
CA GLU A 201 -12.68 -9.80 9.98
C GLU A 201 -13.13 -9.94 11.44
N ASN A 202 -14.42 -10.21 11.70
CA ASN A 202 -14.94 -10.38 13.05
C ASN A 202 -14.41 -11.70 13.66
N PRO A 203 -13.63 -11.66 14.76
CA PRO A 203 -13.05 -12.86 15.37
C PRO A 203 -14.08 -13.89 15.85
N GLU A 204 -15.23 -13.45 16.35
CA GLU A 204 -16.31 -14.33 16.82
C GLU A 204 -16.98 -15.04 15.64
N GLU A 205 -17.22 -14.30 14.55
CA GLU A 205 -17.80 -14.85 13.34
C GLU A 205 -16.85 -15.83 12.65
N ARG A 206 -15.54 -15.51 12.58
CA ARG A 206 -14.49 -16.41 12.12
C ARG A 206 -14.48 -17.73 12.88
N ARG A 207 -14.52 -17.65 14.22
CA ARG A 207 -14.54 -18.82 15.11
C ARG A 207 -15.78 -19.67 14.87
N ARG A 208 -16.95 -19.04 14.72
CA ARG A 208 -18.21 -19.73 14.41
C ARG A 208 -18.17 -20.43 13.05
N LYS A 209 -17.42 -19.89 12.09
CA LYS A 209 -17.20 -20.45 10.74
C LYS A 209 -16.00 -21.41 10.65
N GLY A 210 -15.42 -21.81 11.79
CA GLY A 210 -14.37 -22.83 11.88
C GLY A 210 -12.93 -22.31 11.89
N LEU A 211 -12.70 -21.01 11.72
CA LEU A 211 -11.35 -20.42 11.72
C LEU A 211 -10.93 -20.01 13.14
N LYS A 212 -10.21 -20.89 13.83
CA LYS A 212 -9.63 -20.63 15.15
C LYS A 212 -8.20 -20.07 15.01
N THR A 213 -7.74 -19.34 16.02
CA THR A 213 -6.39 -18.80 16.08
C THR A 213 -5.76 -19.10 17.44
N ASN A 214 -4.48 -19.46 17.42
CA ASN A 214 -3.64 -19.70 18.58
C ASN A 214 -3.29 -18.40 19.32
N PRO A 215 -2.79 -18.46 20.57
CA PRO A 215 -2.40 -17.28 21.35
C PRO A 215 -1.31 -16.41 20.69
N ASP A 216 -0.52 -16.97 19.79
CA ASP A 216 0.51 -16.28 19.00
C ASP A 216 -0.04 -15.63 17.71
N GLY A 217 -1.33 -15.78 17.43
CA GLY A 217 -2.02 -15.20 16.28
C GLY A 217 -1.92 -16.02 14.99
N ASP A 218 -1.40 -17.24 15.07
CA ASP A 218 -1.40 -18.20 13.97
C ASP A 218 -2.78 -18.88 13.86
N VAL A 219 -3.24 -19.21 12.65
CA VAL A 219 -4.47 -19.97 12.44
C VAL A 219 -4.27 -21.38 12.97
N ASP A 220 -5.20 -21.84 13.81
CA ASP A 220 -5.26 -23.22 14.30
C ASP A 220 -5.86 -24.10 13.20
N VAL A 221 -5.02 -24.95 12.61
CA VAL A 221 -5.40 -25.89 11.56
C VAL A 221 -5.40 -27.28 12.19
N PRO A 222 -6.56 -27.98 12.25
CA PRO A 222 -6.64 -29.27 12.93
C PRO A 222 -5.67 -30.30 12.36
N GLY A 223 -4.90 -30.94 13.25
CA GLY A 223 -4.01 -32.06 12.89
C GLY A 223 -2.64 -31.69 12.31
N VAL A 224 -2.38 -30.41 12.00
CA VAL A 224 -1.09 -29.97 11.44
C VAL A 224 -0.30 -29.06 12.38
N GLN A 225 1.02 -29.14 12.28
CA GLN A 225 1.92 -28.21 12.97
C GLN A 225 2.55 -27.27 11.94
N TYR A 226 2.78 -26.01 12.30
CA TYR A 226 3.48 -25.06 11.42
C TYR A 226 4.89 -25.54 11.05
N SER A 227 5.51 -26.33 11.92
CA SER A 227 6.81 -26.99 11.71
C SER A 227 6.76 -28.11 10.67
N THR A 228 5.60 -28.56 10.19
CA THR A 228 5.52 -29.55 9.10
C THR A 228 5.30 -28.91 7.73
N PHE A 229 5.06 -27.59 7.66
CA PHE A 229 4.76 -26.91 6.40
C PHE A 229 5.96 -26.94 5.44
N ARG A 230 5.72 -27.33 4.19
CA ARG A 230 6.74 -27.54 3.15
C ARG A 230 6.66 -26.46 2.08
N TYR A 231 7.78 -26.13 1.45
CA TYR A 231 7.85 -25.14 0.36
C TYR A 231 8.90 -25.54 -0.68
N PRO A 232 8.71 -25.24 -1.97
CA PRO A 232 9.64 -25.66 -3.02
C PRO A 232 10.90 -24.77 -3.07
N PRO A 233 12.01 -25.27 -3.63
CA PRO A 233 13.16 -24.44 -3.98
C PRO A 233 12.85 -23.51 -5.18
N CYS A 234 13.72 -22.55 -5.44
CA CYS A 234 13.71 -21.80 -6.69
C CYS A 234 14.01 -22.75 -7.86
N PRO A 235 13.11 -22.87 -8.86
CA PRO A 235 13.27 -23.83 -9.95
C PRO A 235 14.53 -23.55 -10.80
N LYS A 236 14.90 -22.27 -10.96
CA LYS A 236 16.12 -21.90 -11.68
C LYS A 236 17.40 -22.31 -10.95
N CYS A 237 17.46 -22.10 -9.63
CA CYS A 237 18.62 -22.51 -8.85
C CYS A 237 18.67 -24.04 -8.66
N LEU A 238 17.53 -24.71 -8.67
CA LEU A 238 17.48 -26.17 -8.68
C LEU A 238 18.09 -26.73 -9.98
N ALA A 239 17.73 -26.14 -11.13
CA ALA A 239 18.27 -26.55 -12.43
C ALA A 239 19.74 -26.14 -12.63
N ASN A 240 20.12 -24.96 -12.15
CA ASN A 240 21.47 -24.42 -12.26
C ASN A 240 21.86 -23.64 -11.00
N PRO A 241 22.42 -24.31 -9.98
CA PRO A 241 22.82 -23.68 -8.73
C PRO A 241 23.89 -22.60 -8.95
N PRO A 242 23.82 -21.45 -8.26
CA PRO A 242 24.92 -20.50 -8.21
C PRO A 242 26.24 -21.17 -7.80
N LYS A 243 27.36 -20.68 -8.33
CA LYS A 243 28.69 -21.26 -8.10
C LYS A 243 28.98 -21.41 -6.60
N GLY A 244 29.37 -22.61 -6.18
CA GLY A 244 29.72 -22.92 -4.78
C GLY A 244 28.50 -23.09 -3.86
N THR A 245 27.29 -23.19 -4.41
CA THR A 245 26.07 -23.43 -3.65
C THR A 245 25.40 -24.73 -4.06
N LYS A 246 24.48 -25.21 -3.22
CA LYS A 246 23.73 -26.44 -3.41
C LYS A 246 22.23 -26.15 -3.26
N VAL A 247 21.42 -26.69 -4.16
CA VAL A 247 19.97 -26.63 -4.07
C VAL A 247 19.44 -28.04 -4.32
N GLU A 248 18.80 -28.59 -3.30
CA GLU A 248 18.25 -29.93 -3.26
C GLU A 248 16.77 -29.86 -2.86
N GLN A 249 16.05 -30.87 -3.27
CA GLN A 249 14.67 -31.12 -2.86
C GLN A 249 14.51 -32.58 -2.47
N ASP A 250 13.54 -32.86 -1.61
CA ASP A 250 13.15 -34.23 -1.30
C ASP A 250 12.33 -34.87 -2.43
N ALA A 251 11.89 -36.11 -2.23
CA ALA A 251 11.22 -36.91 -3.26
C ALA A 251 9.89 -36.28 -3.75
N GLU A 252 9.25 -35.47 -2.92
CA GLU A 252 8.00 -34.78 -3.27
C GLU A 252 8.23 -33.32 -3.72
N GLY A 253 9.48 -32.86 -3.77
CA GLY A 253 9.85 -31.56 -4.36
C GLY A 253 9.96 -30.39 -3.37
N ALA A 254 10.00 -30.64 -2.06
CA ALA A 254 10.21 -29.58 -1.08
C ALA A 254 11.70 -29.28 -0.87
N TRP A 255 12.04 -28.01 -0.63
CA TRP A 255 13.40 -27.55 -0.32
C TRP A 255 13.93 -28.24 0.94
N THR A 256 15.16 -28.76 0.90
CA THR A 256 15.78 -29.47 2.03
C THR A 256 16.77 -28.60 2.83
N PRO A 257 16.91 -28.80 4.16
CA PRO A 257 17.88 -28.09 5.00
C PRO A 257 19.35 -28.19 4.57
N ASP A 258 19.72 -29.21 3.80
CA ASP A 258 21.06 -29.38 3.26
C ASP A 258 21.38 -28.42 2.11
N SER A 259 20.37 -27.74 1.58
CA SER A 259 20.52 -26.70 0.56
C SER A 259 21.14 -25.42 1.15
N THR A 260 22.05 -24.80 0.40
CA THR A 260 22.70 -23.53 0.77
C THR A 260 22.20 -22.34 -0.07
N ALA A 261 21.33 -22.60 -1.06
CA ALA A 261 20.74 -21.60 -1.94
C ALA A 261 19.29 -21.96 -2.30
N GLY A 262 18.70 -21.20 -3.22
CA GLY A 262 17.41 -21.54 -3.82
C GLY A 262 16.21 -21.20 -2.94
N ILE A 263 16.36 -20.39 -1.89
CA ILE A 263 15.25 -19.95 -1.06
C ILE A 263 14.42 -18.90 -1.81
N LEU A 264 13.12 -19.14 -1.94
CA LEU A 264 12.14 -18.16 -2.41
C LEU A 264 11.61 -17.34 -1.22
N LYS A 265 11.55 -16.02 -1.39
CA LYS A 265 10.93 -15.04 -0.47
C LYS A 265 9.80 -14.35 -1.22
N PRO A 266 8.69 -13.89 -0.61
CA PRO A 266 7.79 -12.94 -1.29
C PRO A 266 8.59 -11.76 -1.86
N ALA A 267 8.21 -11.25 -3.03
CA ALA A 267 8.85 -10.11 -3.69
C ALA A 267 8.51 -8.76 -3.02
N VAL A 268 8.45 -8.75 -1.69
CA VAL A 268 8.18 -7.59 -0.83
C VAL A 268 9.40 -7.23 0.00
N ILE A 269 9.53 -5.98 0.38
CA ILE A 269 10.58 -5.52 1.30
C ILE A 269 10.14 -5.84 2.74
N MET A 270 10.89 -6.72 3.41
CA MET A 270 10.64 -7.05 4.82
C MET A 270 11.26 -6.02 5.77
N PHE A 271 10.82 -6.00 7.03
CA PHE A 271 11.49 -5.19 8.05
C PHE A 271 12.95 -5.62 8.22
N GLY A 272 13.86 -4.65 8.17
CA GLY A 272 15.31 -4.87 8.17
C GLY A 272 15.91 -5.15 6.78
N GLU A 273 15.10 -5.26 5.73
CA GLU A 273 15.56 -5.33 4.35
C GLU A 273 15.72 -3.92 3.76
N SER A 274 16.76 -3.73 2.96
CA SER A 274 16.96 -2.47 2.25
C SER A 274 16.14 -2.44 0.96
N ILE A 275 15.42 -1.36 0.73
CA ILE A 275 14.85 -1.03 -0.58
C ILE A 275 16.02 -0.89 -1.58
N SER A 276 15.85 -1.48 -2.77
CA SER A 276 16.89 -1.44 -3.80
C SER A 276 17.18 0.00 -4.26
N ASN A 277 18.42 0.28 -4.64
CA ASN A 277 18.82 1.61 -5.11
C ASN A 277 18.02 2.08 -6.33
N PRO A 278 17.74 1.24 -7.35
CA PRO A 278 16.89 1.66 -8.47
C PRO A 278 15.49 2.14 -8.03
N VAL A 279 14.86 1.46 -7.07
CA VAL A 279 13.55 1.88 -6.55
C VAL A 279 13.67 3.18 -5.76
N LYS A 280 14.69 3.33 -4.90
CA LYS A 280 14.94 4.57 -4.14
C LYS A 280 15.10 5.78 -5.07
N LEU A 281 15.95 5.64 -6.10
CA LEU A 281 16.20 6.68 -7.09
C LEU A 281 14.93 7.00 -7.88
N ALA A 282 14.17 5.98 -8.30
CA ALA A 282 12.94 6.19 -9.05
C ALA A 282 11.87 6.95 -8.25
N VAL A 283 11.68 6.65 -6.95
CA VAL A 283 10.71 7.37 -6.11
C VAL A 283 11.17 8.78 -5.76
N GLU A 284 12.48 9.00 -5.63
CA GLU A 284 13.05 10.33 -5.43
C GLU A 284 12.88 11.19 -6.69
N SER A 285 13.18 10.64 -7.87
CA SER A 285 12.94 11.29 -9.16
C SER A 285 11.46 11.66 -9.35
N ALA A 286 10.53 10.77 -8.98
CA ALA A 286 9.11 11.03 -9.09
C ALA A 286 8.62 12.19 -8.20
N ILE A 287 9.30 12.44 -7.07
CA ILE A 287 9.03 13.61 -6.22
C ILE A 287 9.63 14.85 -6.86
N ASP A 288 10.88 14.77 -7.30
CA ASP A 288 11.61 15.89 -7.90
C ASP A 288 10.95 16.40 -9.20
N GLU A 289 10.29 15.52 -9.95
CA GLU A 289 9.53 15.83 -11.17
C GLU A 289 8.12 16.40 -10.91
N ALA A 290 7.61 16.28 -9.68
CA ALA A 290 6.26 16.71 -9.31
C ALA A 290 6.26 18.12 -8.72
N SER A 291 5.10 18.79 -8.77
CA SER A 291 4.93 20.12 -8.16
C SER A 291 4.17 20.08 -6.84
N ARG A 292 3.46 18.98 -6.57
CA ARG A 292 2.68 18.76 -5.35
C ARG A 292 2.74 17.29 -4.95
N MET A 293 2.51 17.03 -3.67
CA MET A 293 2.39 15.67 -3.16
C MET A 293 1.05 15.46 -2.46
N LEU A 294 0.39 14.34 -2.73
CA LEU A 294 -0.86 13.97 -2.06
C LEU A 294 -0.74 12.57 -1.45
N VAL A 295 -0.82 12.51 -0.12
CA VAL A 295 -0.77 11.27 0.66
C VAL A 295 -2.18 10.71 0.84
N LEU A 296 -2.38 9.43 0.51
CA LEU A 296 -3.67 8.76 0.60
C LEU A 296 -3.58 7.51 1.49
N GLY A 297 -4.28 7.51 2.62
CA GLY A 297 -4.45 6.32 3.46
C GLY A 297 -3.16 5.82 4.09
N SER A 298 -2.26 6.72 4.48
CA SER A 298 -1.02 6.36 5.17
C SER A 298 -0.85 7.14 6.46
N SER A 299 -0.48 6.41 7.52
CA SER A 299 -0.01 6.97 8.79
C SER A 299 1.43 7.49 8.74
N LEU A 300 2.17 7.22 7.66
CA LEU A 300 3.60 7.52 7.51
C LEU A 300 4.47 7.03 8.68
N ALA A 301 4.03 6.00 9.40
CA ALA A 301 4.78 5.43 10.51
C ALA A 301 6.15 4.88 10.08
N THR A 302 6.24 4.33 8.87
CA THR A 302 7.48 3.79 8.31
C THR A 302 8.34 4.92 7.74
N TYR A 303 9.64 4.90 8.06
CA TYR A 303 10.56 5.94 7.61
C TYR A 303 10.73 5.99 6.08
N SER A 304 10.60 4.84 5.42
CA SER A 304 10.74 4.71 3.96
C SER A 304 9.79 5.58 3.17
N ALA A 305 8.55 5.76 3.66
CA ALA A 305 7.55 6.65 3.08
C ALA A 305 7.59 8.06 3.68
N TRP A 306 7.76 8.16 5.00
CA TRP A 306 7.81 9.47 5.70
C TRP A 306 8.91 10.39 5.14
N ARG A 307 10.11 9.84 4.84
CA ARG A 307 11.23 10.61 4.28
C ARG A 307 10.91 11.26 2.93
N LEU A 308 9.97 10.68 2.17
CA LEU A 308 9.55 11.18 0.86
C LEU A 308 8.69 12.43 1.01
N VAL A 309 7.75 12.41 1.98
CA VAL A 309 6.93 13.58 2.33
C VAL A 309 7.81 14.69 2.92
N LYS A 310 8.77 14.33 3.78
CA LYS A 310 9.76 15.29 4.28
C LYS A 310 10.56 15.93 3.14
N ARG A 311 11.05 15.16 2.18
CA ARG A 311 11.77 15.68 1.00
C ARG A 311 10.91 16.67 0.21
N ALA A 312 9.66 16.29 -0.10
CA ALA A 312 8.73 17.17 -0.81
C ALA A 312 8.52 18.49 -0.04
N LYS A 313 8.37 18.42 1.27
CA LYS A 313 8.20 19.61 2.12
C LYS A 313 9.45 20.50 2.14
N GLU A 314 10.64 19.90 2.23
CA GLU A 314 11.92 20.63 2.17
C GLU A 314 12.18 21.30 0.81
N GLN A 315 11.54 20.81 -0.25
CA GLN A 315 11.54 21.45 -1.58
C GLN A 315 10.47 22.54 -1.73
N GLY A 316 9.70 22.83 -0.68
CA GLY A 316 8.61 23.81 -0.70
C GLY A 316 7.37 23.34 -1.48
N MET A 317 7.21 22.04 -1.72
CA MET A 317 6.03 21.51 -2.39
C MET A 317 4.81 21.59 -1.45
N PRO A 318 3.64 22.03 -1.95
CA PRO A 318 2.38 21.83 -1.25
C PRO A 318 2.11 20.34 -1.01
N VAL A 319 1.69 20.01 0.22
CA VAL A 319 1.39 18.63 0.65
C VAL A 319 -0.08 18.53 1.06
N GLY A 320 -0.78 17.60 0.43
CA GLY A 320 -2.11 17.15 0.83
C GLY A 320 -2.03 15.80 1.55
N ILE A 321 -2.87 15.57 2.55
CA ILE A 321 -3.00 14.30 3.27
C ILE A 321 -4.48 13.97 3.47
N VAL A 322 -4.90 12.84 2.92
CA VAL A 322 -6.23 12.24 3.14
C VAL A 322 -6.03 10.94 3.90
N ASN A 323 -6.29 10.96 5.20
CA ASN A 323 -6.11 9.80 6.08
C ASN A 323 -7.06 9.87 7.28
N LEU A 324 -7.81 8.80 7.53
CA LEU A 324 -8.78 8.75 8.64
C LEU A 324 -8.12 8.97 10.01
N GLY A 325 -6.97 8.31 10.25
CA GLY A 325 -6.24 8.40 11.51
C GLY A 325 -5.12 9.45 11.50
N GLY A 326 -4.42 9.55 12.62
CA GLY A 326 -3.22 10.37 12.76
C GLY A 326 -2.08 9.99 11.82
N VAL A 327 -1.19 10.95 11.57
CA VAL A 327 0.00 10.80 10.74
C VAL A 327 1.25 11.15 11.54
N ARG A 328 2.33 10.38 11.34
CA ARG A 328 3.61 10.59 12.01
C ARG A 328 4.18 11.96 11.63
N GLY A 329 4.40 12.82 12.63
CA GLY A 329 5.01 14.13 12.45
C GLY A 329 4.15 15.08 11.61
N GLU A 330 2.82 14.93 11.67
CA GLU A 330 1.85 15.72 10.89
C GLU A 330 2.08 17.24 11.01
N GLU A 331 2.36 17.72 12.22
CA GLU A 331 2.63 19.15 12.51
C GLU A 331 3.72 19.74 11.61
N GLN A 332 4.79 18.97 11.34
CA GLN A 332 5.90 19.42 10.50
C GLN A 332 5.47 19.68 9.03
N PHE A 333 4.43 18.99 8.56
CA PHE A 333 3.97 19.14 7.17
C PHE A 333 3.04 20.33 6.97
N PHE A 334 2.46 20.87 8.06
CA PHE A 334 1.46 21.93 8.03
C PHE A 334 1.84 23.20 8.82
N GLN A 335 3.04 23.27 9.41
CA GLN A 335 3.50 24.40 10.23
C GLN A 335 3.43 25.78 9.55
N ASP A 336 3.52 25.80 8.22
CA ASP A 336 3.54 26.95 7.31
C ASP A 336 2.24 27.04 6.48
N VAL A 337 1.23 26.21 6.76
CA VAL A 337 -0.05 26.20 6.06
C VAL A 337 -1.08 26.99 6.88
N PRO A 338 -1.70 28.05 6.33
CA PRO A 338 -2.72 28.81 7.04
C PRO A 338 -3.95 27.97 7.37
N ALA A 339 -4.37 27.97 8.65
CA ALA A 339 -5.56 27.23 9.10
C ALA A 339 -6.86 27.68 8.40
N ASN A 340 -6.95 28.97 8.04
CA ASN A 340 -8.09 29.60 7.36
C ASN A 340 -7.90 29.71 5.83
N GLY A 341 -6.98 28.94 5.26
CA GLY A 341 -6.70 28.94 3.82
C GLY A 341 -7.80 28.26 2.99
N LEU A 342 -7.64 28.30 1.67
CA LEU A 342 -8.52 27.61 0.71
C LEU A 342 -8.02 26.19 0.36
N GLY A 343 -6.94 25.72 1.00
CA GLY A 343 -6.33 24.41 0.74
C GLY A 343 -5.22 24.41 -0.32
N ARG A 344 -4.81 25.58 -0.82
CA ARG A 344 -3.83 25.70 -1.91
C ARG A 344 -2.41 25.31 -1.48
N GLU A 345 -2.02 25.72 -0.29
CA GLU A 345 -0.70 25.47 0.30
C GLU A 345 -0.61 24.07 0.95
N GLY A 346 -1.76 23.50 1.31
CA GLY A 346 -1.88 22.16 1.88
C GLY A 346 -3.30 21.82 2.28
N VAL A 347 -3.62 20.52 2.26
CA VAL A 347 -4.93 20.00 2.69
C VAL A 347 -4.72 18.84 3.65
N ARG A 348 -5.49 18.79 4.73
CA ARG A 348 -5.59 17.67 5.65
C ARG A 348 -7.04 17.34 5.93
N THR A 349 -7.48 16.14 5.55
CA THR A 349 -8.86 15.68 5.81
C THR A 349 -8.91 14.23 6.28
N ALA A 350 -9.79 13.95 7.23
CA ALA A 350 -10.00 12.63 7.83
C ALA A 350 -11.30 11.98 7.34
N LEU A 351 -11.47 11.93 6.02
CA LEU A 351 -12.60 11.29 5.35
C LEU A 351 -12.20 9.95 4.72
N SER A 352 -13.19 9.08 4.55
CA SER A 352 -13.06 7.81 3.84
C SER A 352 -12.74 8.06 2.35
N LEU A 353 -11.68 7.45 1.84
CA LEU A 353 -11.17 7.70 0.48
C LEU A 353 -12.17 7.27 -0.61
N GLU A 354 -12.79 6.11 -0.43
CA GLU A 354 -13.76 5.52 -1.36
C GLU A 354 -15.10 6.25 -1.39
N GLN A 355 -15.43 6.99 -0.33
CA GLN A 355 -16.61 7.86 -0.28
C GLN A 355 -16.30 9.24 -0.85
N PHE A 356 -15.12 9.78 -0.54
CA PHE A 356 -14.76 11.16 -0.84
C PHE A 356 -14.20 11.39 -2.25
N LEU A 357 -13.24 10.57 -2.70
CA LEU A 357 -12.52 10.82 -3.96
C LEU A 357 -13.41 10.77 -5.22
N PRO A 358 -14.46 9.94 -5.32
CA PRO A 358 -15.37 9.98 -6.46
C PRO A 358 -16.03 11.35 -6.67
N TYR A 359 -16.48 12.02 -5.60
CA TYR A 359 -17.08 13.36 -5.70
C TYR A 359 -16.07 14.42 -6.16
N LEU A 360 -14.80 14.30 -5.76
CA LEU A 360 -13.73 15.17 -6.26
C LEU A 360 -13.56 15.02 -7.78
N VAL A 361 -13.57 13.77 -8.26
CA VAL A 361 -13.46 13.48 -9.70
C VAL A 361 -14.65 14.02 -10.48
N GLU A 362 -15.87 13.87 -9.97
CA GLU A 362 -17.09 14.41 -10.57
C GLU A 362 -17.01 15.93 -10.71
N ARG A 363 -16.71 16.65 -9.62
CA ARG A 363 -16.53 18.11 -9.65
C ARG A 363 -15.47 18.54 -10.66
N MET A 364 -14.32 17.86 -10.70
CA MET A 364 -13.25 18.23 -11.65
C MET A 364 -13.63 18.02 -13.11
N ARG A 365 -14.45 17.00 -13.40
CA ARG A 365 -14.99 16.77 -14.75
C ARG A 365 -15.93 17.90 -15.14
N GLU A 366 -16.81 18.33 -14.24
CA GLU A 366 -17.72 19.46 -14.47
C GLU A 366 -16.94 20.76 -14.74
N THR A 367 -15.94 21.07 -13.92
CA THR A 367 -15.07 22.25 -14.11
C THR A 367 -14.27 22.19 -15.42
N SER A 368 -13.85 21.00 -15.85
CA SER A 368 -13.11 20.81 -17.11
C SER A 368 -14.01 20.83 -18.35
N ALA A 369 -15.29 20.44 -18.21
CA ALA A 369 -16.28 20.43 -19.27
C ALA A 369 -16.91 21.82 -19.50
N THR A 370 -16.84 22.70 -18.51
CA THR A 370 -17.27 24.10 -18.64
C THR A 370 -16.19 24.85 -19.44
N PRO A 371 -16.45 25.32 -20.67
CA PRO A 371 -15.51 26.17 -21.37
C PRO A 371 -15.24 27.39 -20.47
N PRO A 372 -14.01 27.96 -20.44
CA PRO A 372 -13.86 29.27 -19.85
C PRO A 372 -14.92 30.15 -20.51
N LEU A 373 -15.75 30.83 -19.69
CA LEU A 373 -16.61 31.88 -20.19
C LEU A 373 -15.70 32.74 -21.08
N ARG A 374 -15.90 32.67 -22.40
CA ARG A 374 -15.33 33.68 -23.27
C ARG A 374 -15.84 34.96 -22.63
N ASN A 375 -14.92 35.89 -22.35
CA ASN A 375 -15.29 37.29 -22.23
C ASN A 375 -15.98 37.59 -23.57
N GLU A 376 -17.28 37.36 -23.64
CA GLU A 376 -18.13 38.00 -24.62
C GLU A 376 -17.91 39.45 -24.33
N ASN A 377 -17.20 40.09 -25.27
CA ASN A 377 -16.86 41.48 -25.24
C ASN A 377 -18.04 42.25 -24.67
N PHE A 378 -17.85 42.84 -23.48
CA PHE A 378 -18.72 43.91 -23.05
C PHE A 378 -18.64 44.98 -24.14
N GLN A 379 -19.62 44.99 -25.04
CA GLN A 379 -19.85 46.08 -25.95
C GLN A 379 -20.77 47.04 -25.21
N PRO A 380 -20.26 48.20 -24.75
CA PRO A 380 -21.16 49.23 -24.22
C PRO A 380 -22.19 49.58 -25.28
N ALA A 381 -23.44 49.80 -24.86
CA ALA A 381 -24.51 50.16 -25.77
C ALA A 381 -24.10 51.41 -26.60
N PRO A 382 -24.47 51.51 -27.90
CA PRO A 382 -23.99 52.56 -28.80
C PRO A 382 -24.28 54.01 -28.36
N TRP A 383 -25.13 54.20 -27.34
CA TRP A 383 -25.52 55.48 -26.78
C TRP A 383 -24.77 55.85 -25.49
N ALA A 384 -23.88 55.00 -24.97
CA ALA A 384 -23.15 55.24 -23.72
C ALA A 384 -22.07 56.36 -23.82
N TRP A 385 -21.92 56.98 -24.99
CA TRP A 385 -20.98 58.09 -25.24
C TRP A 385 -21.68 59.37 -25.74
N ARG A 386 -22.97 59.56 -25.44
CA ARG A 386 -23.67 60.83 -25.73
C ARG A 386 -23.79 61.70 -24.49
#